data_AF-A0A365Y063-F1
#
_entry.id   AF-A0A365Y063-F1
#
_cell.length_a   1.000
_cell.length_b   1.000
_cell.length_c   1.000
_cell.angle_alpha   90.00
_cell.angle_beta   90.00
_cell.angle_gamma   90.00
#
_symmetry.space_group_name_H-M   'P 1'
#
loop_
_entity.id
_entity.type
_entity.pdbx_description
1 polymer ?
#
loop_
_entity_poly.entity_id
_entity_poly.type
_entity_poly.pdbx_seq_one_letter_code
_entity_poly.pdbx_strand_id
1 'polypeptide(L)'
;MIDAYYEKNAVIAESPGKTAQGATLKSALEPYFALNGKISGATRHTLINEDIALFILDWAVDYTDEKGNPAKYSGTSTDVVRKGADGIWCCMIDNPHNIK
;
A
#
# COMPACT_ATOMS: atom_id res chain seq x y z
N MET A 1 -11.03 6.47 -2.31
CA MET A 1 -10.41 5.23 -1.81
C MET A 1 -8.95 5.48 -1.45
N ILE A 2 -8.12 5.99 -2.38
CA ILE A 2 -6.75 6.46 -2.10
C ILE A 2 -6.74 7.59 -1.06
N ASP A 3 -7.55 8.64 -1.27
CA ASP A 3 -7.56 9.83 -0.40
C ASP A 3 -8.04 9.57 1.04
N ALA A 4 -8.66 8.41 1.28
CA ALA A 4 -9.11 8.01 2.61
C ALA A 4 -8.11 7.10 3.32
N TYR A 5 -7.15 6.52 2.58
CA TYR A 5 -6.13 5.62 3.13
C TYR A 5 -4.76 6.28 3.23
N TYR A 6 -4.42 7.23 2.36
CA TYR A 6 -3.12 7.91 2.38
C TYR A 6 -3.20 9.30 3.00
N GLU A 7 -2.18 9.64 3.79
CA GLU A 7 -1.94 11.01 4.25
C GLU A 7 -1.69 11.94 3.05
N LYS A 8 -2.00 13.22 3.21
CA LYS A 8 -1.83 14.23 2.14
C LYS A 8 -0.40 14.28 1.58
N ASN A 9 0.58 14.01 2.44
CA ASN A 9 2.00 14.03 2.11
C ASN A 9 2.62 12.63 2.12
N ALA A 10 1.82 11.60 1.84
CA ALA A 10 2.31 10.23 1.81
C ALA A 10 3.39 10.02 0.73
N VAL A 11 4.26 9.05 0.97
CA VAL A 11 5.33 8.63 0.06
C VAL A 11 5.13 7.17 -0.31
N ILE A 12 5.13 6.86 -1.60
CA ILE A 12 5.09 5.48 -2.11
C ILE A 12 6.43 5.17 -2.77
N ALA A 13 7.04 4.04 -2.44
CA ALA A 13 8.15 3.49 -3.23
C ALA A 13 7.60 2.86 -4.50
N GLU A 14 7.99 3.39 -5.67
CA GLU A 14 7.61 2.81 -6.97
C GLU A 14 8.61 1.74 -7.44
N SER A 15 9.88 1.98 -7.11
CA SER A 15 11.01 1.10 -7.38
C SER A 15 12.22 1.55 -6.56
N PRO A 16 13.32 0.76 -6.49
CA PRO A 16 14.52 1.17 -5.77
C PRO A 16 15.02 2.56 -6.20
N GLY A 17 15.02 3.51 -5.27
CA GLY A 17 15.45 4.89 -5.51
C GLY A 17 14.43 5.80 -6.19
N LYS A 18 13.22 5.32 -6.49
CA LYS A 18 12.13 6.11 -7.10
C LYS A 18 10.91 6.16 -6.18
N THR A 19 10.40 7.36 -5.93
CA THR A 19 9.23 7.58 -5.05
C THR A 19 8.17 8.45 -5.71
N ALA A 20 6.91 8.23 -5.33
CA ALA A 20 5.77 9.08 -5.65
C ALA A 20 5.28 9.82 -4.40
N GLN A 21 4.82 11.06 -4.56
CA GLN A 21 4.34 11.92 -3.48
C GLN A 21 3.30 12.92 -3.99
N GLY A 22 2.38 13.33 -3.11
CA GLY A 22 1.37 14.34 -3.42
C GLY A 22 0.55 13.98 -4.67
N ALA A 23 0.59 14.85 -5.69
CA ALA A 23 -0.20 14.68 -6.91
C ALA A 23 0.15 13.43 -7.73
N THR A 24 1.35 12.85 -7.57
CA THR A 24 1.77 11.66 -8.34
C THR A 24 1.34 10.34 -7.71
N LEU A 25 0.86 10.33 -6.46
CA LEU A 25 0.42 9.12 -5.75
C LEU A 25 -0.65 8.35 -6.53
N LYS A 26 -1.63 9.07 -7.08
CA LYS A 26 -2.72 8.45 -7.83
C LYS A 26 -2.21 7.69 -9.06
N SER A 27 -1.29 8.29 -9.81
CA SER A 27 -0.69 7.65 -10.99
C SER A 27 0.24 6.49 -10.62
N ALA A 28 0.92 6.56 -9.47
CA ALA A 28 1.74 5.46 -8.97
C ALA A 28 0.90 4.21 -8.61
N LEU A 29 -0.32 4.42 -8.12
CA LEU A 29 -1.24 3.35 -7.73
C LEU A 29 -2.16 2.86 -8.86
N GLU A 30 -2.31 3.63 -9.92
CA GLU A 30 -3.20 3.33 -11.06
C GLU A 30 -3.01 1.92 -11.64
N PRO A 31 -1.78 1.40 -11.83
CA PRO A 31 -1.58 0.04 -12.34
C PRO A 31 -2.20 -1.04 -11.46
N TYR A 32 -2.19 -0.86 -10.13
CA TYR A 32 -2.74 -1.83 -9.19
C TYR A 32 -4.27 -1.81 -9.19
N PHE A 33 -4.88 -0.62 -9.30
CA PHE A 33 -6.33 -0.49 -9.42
C PHE A 33 -6.85 -0.95 -10.79
N ALA A 34 -6.06 -0.78 -11.84
CA ALA A 34 -6.40 -1.23 -13.19
C ALA A 34 -6.56 -2.76 -13.28
N LEU A 35 -5.94 -3.52 -12.37
CA LEU A 35 -6.15 -4.98 -12.28
C LEU A 35 -7.60 -5.35 -11.93
N ASN A 36 -8.36 -4.43 -11.33
CA ASN A 36 -9.73 -4.67 -10.85
C ASN A 36 -9.86 -5.98 -10.03
N GLY A 37 -8.82 -6.27 -9.25
CA GLY A 37 -8.68 -7.50 -8.49
C GLY A 37 -9.13 -7.36 -7.04
N LYS A 38 -9.28 -8.50 -6.36
CA LYS A 38 -9.49 -8.56 -4.93
C LYS A 38 -8.16 -8.44 -4.20
N ILE A 39 -8.00 -7.38 -3.42
CA ILE A 39 -6.83 -7.17 -2.55
C ILE A 39 -7.04 -7.91 -1.22
N SER A 40 -5.99 -8.56 -0.72
CA SER A 40 -5.92 -9.17 0.61
C SER A 40 -4.58 -8.85 1.26
N GLY A 41 -4.57 -8.76 2.59
CA GLY A 41 -3.38 -8.47 3.38
C GLY A 41 -3.35 -9.30 4.66
N ALA A 42 -2.15 -9.72 5.07
CA ALA A 42 -1.90 -10.46 6.30
C ALA A 42 -0.71 -9.81 7.04
N THR A 43 -1.00 -9.13 8.13
CA THR A 43 0.02 -8.47 8.95
C THR A 43 0.91 -9.49 9.64
N ARG A 44 2.23 -9.39 9.43
CA ARG A 44 3.25 -10.16 10.13
C ARG A 44 3.64 -9.49 11.44
N HIS A 45 3.88 -8.19 11.39
CA HIS A 45 4.29 -7.40 12.54
C HIS A 45 3.58 -6.05 12.56
N THR A 46 3.26 -5.62 13.78
CA THR A 46 2.75 -4.29 14.08
C THR A 46 3.54 -3.74 15.25
N LEU A 47 4.28 -2.67 15.02
CA LEU A 47 5.00 -1.94 16.07
C LEU A 47 4.34 -0.57 16.20
N ILE A 48 3.78 -0.26 17.37
CA ILE A 48 3.03 0.98 17.62
C ILE A 48 3.85 1.86 18.55
N ASN A 49 3.95 3.13 18.20
CA ASN A 49 4.46 4.19 19.05
C ASN A 49 3.50 5.39 18.99
N GLU A 50 2.69 5.56 20.04
CA GLU A 50 1.66 6.59 20.13
C GLU A 50 0.68 6.56 18.93
N ASP A 51 0.69 7.60 18.10
CA ASP A 51 -0.14 7.76 16.92
C ASP A 51 0.53 7.23 15.65
N ILE A 52 1.71 6.62 15.73
CA ILE A 52 2.43 6.06 14.58
C ILE A 52 2.52 4.54 14.73
N ALA A 53 2.37 3.81 13.62
CA ALA A 53 2.67 2.38 13.58
C ALA A 53 3.49 2.01 12.35
N LEU A 54 4.40 1.04 12.54
CA LEU A 54 5.05 0.30 11.46
C LEU A 54 4.30 -1.01 11.26
N PHE A 55 3.85 -1.25 10.04
CA PHE A 55 3.31 -2.54 9.60
C PHE A 55 4.31 -3.24 8.69
N ILE A 56 4.50 -4.53 8.93
CA ILE A 56 5.10 -5.44 7.96
C ILE A 56 4.02 -6.45 7.63
N LEU A 57 3.63 -6.56 6.36
CA LEU A 57 2.53 -7.43 5.94
C LEU A 57 2.80 -8.09 4.61
N ASP A 58 2.21 -9.26 4.42
CA ASP A 58 2.05 -9.85 3.10
C ASP A 58 0.78 -9.33 2.46
N TRP A 59 0.84 -9.01 1.18
CA TRP A 59 -0.31 -8.59 0.40
C TRP A 59 -0.41 -9.39 -0.89
N ALA A 60 -1.65 -9.53 -1.38
CA ALA A 60 -1.92 -10.12 -2.68
C ALA A 60 -3.13 -9.47 -3.35
N VAL A 61 -3.10 -9.46 -4.68
CA VAL A 61 -4.18 -9.09 -5.58
C VAL A 61 -4.51 -10.31 -6.42
N ASP A 62 -5.69 -10.88 -6.22
CA ASP A 62 -6.24 -11.91 -7.10
C ASP A 62 -7.07 -11.22 -8.18
N TYR A 63 -6.73 -11.43 -9.46
CA TYR A 63 -7.36 -10.75 -10.59
C TYR A 63 -7.56 -11.69 -11.79
N THR A 64 -8.28 -11.22 -12.80
CA THR A 64 -8.43 -11.92 -14.09
C THR A 64 -7.53 -11.25 -15.11
N ASP A 65 -6.66 -12.02 -15.77
CA ASP A 65 -5.76 -11.49 -16.80
C ASP A 65 -6.52 -11.13 -18.10
N GLU A 66 -5.81 -10.50 -19.04
CA GLU A 66 -6.37 -10.12 -20.35
C GLU A 66 -6.87 -11.30 -21.19
N LYS A 67 -6.46 -12.53 -20.87
CA LYS A 67 -6.88 -13.77 -21.53
C LYS A 67 -8.05 -14.45 -20.80
N GLY A 68 -8.56 -13.86 -19.73
CA GLY A 68 -9.66 -14.41 -18.94
C GLY A 68 -9.25 -15.46 -17.90
N ASN A 69 -7.94 -15.64 -17.62
CA ASN A 69 -7.47 -16.61 -16.65
C ASN A 69 -7.31 -16.00 -15.25
N PRO A 70 -7.52 -16.78 -14.19
CA PRO A 70 -7.15 -16.36 -12.83
C PRO A 70 -5.64 -16.10 -12.74
N ALA A 71 -5.28 -14.95 -12.18
CA ALA A 71 -3.91 -14.53 -11.93
C ALA A 71 -3.78 -13.95 -10.52
N LYS A 72 -2.55 -13.95 -10.01
CA LYS A 72 -2.22 -13.44 -8.67
C LYS A 72 -0.96 -12.62 -8.72
N TYR A 73 -0.99 -11.46 -8.08
CA TYR A 73 0.15 -10.59 -7.84
C TYR A 73 0.32 -10.38 -6.34
N SER A 74 1.53 -10.51 -5.80
CA SER A 74 1.75 -10.47 -4.35
C SER A 74 3.13 -9.95 -3.99
N GLY A 75 3.27 -9.50 -2.75
CA GLY A 75 4.53 -9.05 -2.17
C GLY A 75 4.47 -8.97 -0.64
N THR A 76 5.57 -8.53 -0.06
CA THR A 76 5.65 -8.13 1.35
C THR A 76 5.92 -6.64 1.40
N SER A 77 5.10 -5.89 2.13
CA SER A 77 5.25 -4.44 2.31
C SER A 77 5.80 -4.07 3.68
N THR A 78 6.29 -2.84 3.78
CA THR A 78 6.60 -2.18 5.04
C THR A 78 6.05 -0.78 5.02
N ASP A 79 5.04 -0.55 5.85
CA ASP A 79 4.23 0.65 5.80
C ASP A 79 4.32 1.39 7.12
N VAL A 80 4.40 2.71 7.05
CA VAL A 80 4.27 3.59 8.21
C VAL A 80 2.91 4.25 8.12
N VAL A 81 2.08 4.05 9.14
CA VAL A 81 0.75 4.66 9.25
C VAL A 81 0.69 5.61 10.45
N ARG A 82 -0.16 6.63 10.37
CA ARG A 82 -0.46 7.55 11.46
C ARG A 82 -1.96 7.55 11.78
N LYS A 83 -2.30 7.59 13.06
CA LYS A 83 -3.65 7.78 13.55
C LYS A 83 -3.95 9.26 13.67
N GLY A 84 -4.86 9.76 12.86
CA GLY A 84 -5.35 11.13 12.95
C GLY A 84 -6.10 11.39 14.27
N ALA A 85 -6.35 12.67 14.55
CA ALA A 85 -7.18 13.07 15.70
C ALA A 85 -8.64 12.56 15.60
N ASP A 86 -9.09 12.26 14.38
CA ASP A 86 -10.36 11.58 14.07
C ASP A 86 -10.36 10.08 14.39
N GLY A 87 -9.20 9.54 14.80
CA GLY A 87 -9.00 8.14 15.14
C GLY A 87 -8.77 7.22 13.95
N ILE A 88 -8.65 7.76 12.73
CA ILE A 88 -8.46 6.99 11.50
C ILE A 88 -6.96 6.80 11.24
N TRP A 89 -6.56 5.59 10.88
CA TRP A 89 -5.19 5.30 10.46
C TRP A 89 -5.02 5.57 8.98
N CYS A 90 -4.05 6.41 8.63
CA CYS A 90 -3.69 6.77 7.26
C CYS A 90 -2.21 6.46 7.00
N CYS A 91 -1.90 5.94 5.83
CA CYS A 91 -0.56 5.59 5.39
C CYS A 91 0.27 6.86 5.09
N MET A 92 1.42 6.98 5.76
CA MET A 92 2.44 8.01 5.55
C MET A 92 3.54 7.55 4.59
N ILE A 93 3.98 6.30 4.70
CA ILE A 93 5.01 5.70 3.87
C ILE A 93 4.52 4.31 3.48
N ASP A 94 4.48 4.03 2.19
CA ASP A 94 4.13 2.72 1.64
C ASP A 94 5.31 2.21 0.83
N ASN A 95 5.84 1.08 1.25
CA ASN A 95 6.88 0.38 0.51
C ASN A 95 6.37 -1.02 0.19
N PRO A 96 5.74 -1.22 -0.98
CA PRO A 96 5.11 -2.50 -1.32
C PRO A 96 6.13 -3.57 -1.74
N HIS A 97 7.42 -3.23 -1.75
CA HIS A 97 8.47 -4.08 -2.29
C HIS A 97 9.21 -4.87 -1.22
N ASN A 98 9.33 -6.17 -1.50
CA ASN A 98 10.15 -7.19 -0.84
C ASN A 98 11.21 -6.67 0.15
N ILE A 99 10.80 -6.49 1.40
CA ILE A 99 11.69 -6.71 2.54
C ILE A 99 11.70 -8.22 2.78
N LYS A 100 12.86 -8.85 2.54
CA LYS A 100 13.06 -10.28 2.85
C LYS A 100 13.21 -10.48 4.36
#